data_AF-A0A938PBB1-F1
#
_entry.id   AF-A0A938PBB1-F1
#
_cell.length_a   1.000
_cell.length_b   1.000
_cell.length_c   1.000
_cell.angle_alpha   90.00
_cell.angle_beta   90.00
_cell.angle_gamma   90.00
#
_symmetry.space_group_name_H-M   'P 1'
#
loop_
_entity.id
_entity.type
_entity.pdbx_description
1 polymer ?
#
loop_
_entity_poly.entity_id
_entity_poly.type
_entity_poly.pdbx_seq_one_letter_code
_entity_poly.pdbx_strand_id
1 'polypeptide(L)'
;MSILDTVLLGVVQGLTEFLPVSSSGHLVLCQNLLGFREPDLLLDVTLHLGTLCAVIVHFFSDIKAIVTEVRHDPPIGPRGAMIRMAAIGTIPTAVLGVAASSWIANAFGSARLVGLCLI
;
A
#
# COMPACT_ATOMS: atom_id res chain seq x y z
N MET A 1 -12.03 4.03 -19.28
CA MET A 1 -11.87 2.86 -18.40
C MET A 1 -13.18 2.11 -18.40
N SER A 2 -13.15 0.82 -18.67
CA SER A 2 -14.32 -0.04 -18.55
C SER A 2 -14.44 -0.59 -17.13
N ILE A 3 -15.64 -1.01 -16.72
CA ILE A 3 -15.86 -1.69 -15.44
C ILE A 3 -15.00 -2.96 -15.36
N LEU A 4 -14.79 -3.64 -16.49
CA LEU A 4 -13.97 -4.84 -16.56
C LEU A 4 -12.50 -4.54 -16.23
N ASP A 5 -11.95 -3.42 -16.72
CA ASP A 5 -10.58 -2.99 -16.39
C ASP A 5 -10.44 -2.73 -14.90
N THR A 6 -11.41 -2.03 -14.30
CA THR A 6 -11.43 -1.75 -12.85
C THR A 6 -11.50 -3.03 -12.02
N VAL A 7 -12.34 -3.99 -12.42
CA VAL A 7 -12.45 -5.28 -11.73
C VAL A 7 -11.15 -6.07 -11.85
N LEU A 8 -10.54 -6.11 -13.04
CA LEU A 8 -9.28 -6.80 -13.26
C LEU A 8 -8.15 -6.21 -12.40
N LEU A 9 -8.00 -4.89 -12.40
CA LEU A 9 -7.01 -4.19 -11.58
C LEU A 9 -7.27 -4.38 -10.09
N GLY A 10 -8.54 -4.43 -9.66
CA GLY A 10 -8.91 -4.76 -8.29
C GLY A 10 -8.54 -6.19 -7.89
N VAL A 11 -8.71 -7.17 -8.77
CA VAL A 11 -8.25 -8.54 -8.54
C VAL A 11 -6.72 -8.60 -8.45
N VAL A 12 -6.01 -7.93 -9.36
CA VAL A 12 -4.54 -7.85 -9.32
C VAL A 12 -4.06 -7.25 -8.01
N GLN A 13 -4.61 -6.10 -7.60
CA GLN A 13 -4.26 -5.46 -6.33
C GLN A 13 -4.55 -6.39 -5.14
N GLY A 14 -5.76 -6.97 -5.08
CA GLY A 14 -6.16 -7.84 -3.97
C GLY A 14 -5.29 -9.09 -3.83
N LEU A 15 -4.81 -9.66 -4.94
CA LEU A 15 -3.92 -10.82 -4.93
C LEU A 15 -2.48 -10.45 -4.60
N THR A 16 -1.99 -9.30 -5.07
CA THR A 16 -0.57 -8.94 -4.99
C THR A 16 -0.22 -8.14 -3.74
N GLU A 17 -1.16 -7.42 -3.11
CA GLU A 17 -0.87 -6.56 -1.95
C GLU A 17 -0.33 -7.33 -0.75
N PHE A 18 -0.83 -8.55 -0.53
CA PHE A 18 -0.45 -9.38 0.62
C PHE A 18 0.75 -10.28 0.33
N LEU A 19 1.19 -10.33 -0.93
CA LEU A 19 2.35 -11.10 -1.36
C LEU A 19 3.55 -10.16 -1.49
N PRO A 20 4.78 -10.60 -1.15
CA PRO A 20 5.98 -9.80 -1.30
C PRO A 20 6.44 -9.76 -2.76
N VAL A 21 5.58 -9.26 -3.66
CA VAL A 21 5.76 -9.26 -5.12
C VAL A 21 5.59 -7.87 -5.75
N SER A 22 5.47 -6.82 -4.94
CA SER A 22 5.26 -5.42 -5.38
C SER A 22 3.95 -5.22 -6.16
N SER A 23 2.86 -4.98 -5.42
CA SER A 23 1.53 -4.70 -5.98
C SER A 23 1.51 -3.48 -6.88
N SER A 24 2.13 -2.37 -6.48
CA SER A 24 2.19 -1.15 -7.28
C SER A 24 2.89 -1.35 -8.63
N GLY A 25 3.91 -2.21 -8.68
CA GLY A 25 4.59 -2.55 -9.94
C GLY A 25 3.70 -3.33 -10.90
N HIS A 26 3.00 -4.35 -10.39
CA HIS A 26 2.02 -5.12 -11.17
C HIS A 26 0.88 -4.23 -11.67
N LEU A 27 0.39 -3.30 -10.84
CA LEU A 27 -0.71 -2.42 -11.18
C LEU A 27 -0.33 -1.47 -12.35
N VAL A 28 0.87 -0.88 -12.29
CA VAL A 28 1.40 -0.02 -13.36
C VAL A 28 1.60 -0.79 -14.67
N LEU A 29 2.13 -2.02 -14.59
CA LEU A 29 2.29 -2.88 -15.77
C LEU A 29 0.93 -3.27 -16.37
N CYS A 30 -0.03 -3.68 -15.55
CA CYS A 30 -1.38 -4.01 -16.01
C CYS A 30 -2.07 -2.81 -16.66
N GLN A 31 -1.97 -1.61 -16.07
CA GLN A 31 -2.51 -0.39 -16.66
C GLN A 31 -1.86 -0.07 -18.01
N ASN A 32 -0.54 -0.23 -18.13
CA ASN A 32 0.16 -0.04 -19.40
C ASN A 32 -0.32 -1.05 -20.47
N LEU A 33 -0.50 -2.32 -20.10
CA LEU A 33 -1.02 -3.36 -20.99
C LEU A 33 -2.48 -3.13 -21.42
N LEU A 34 -3.30 -2.55 -20.55
CA LEU A 34 -4.68 -2.16 -20.84
C LEU A 34 -4.77 -0.85 -21.65
N GLY A 35 -3.64 -0.23 -22.00
CA GLY A 35 -3.58 0.95 -22.85
C GLY A 35 -3.78 2.28 -22.14
N PHE A 36 -3.59 2.33 -20.82
CA PHE A 36 -3.63 3.58 -20.07
C PHE A 36 -2.42 4.43 -20.47
N ARG A 37 -2.65 5.72 -20.77
CA ARG A 37 -1.57 6.64 -21.14
C ARG A 37 -0.65 6.93 -19.96
N GLU A 38 -1.23 7.06 -18.77
CA GLU A 38 -0.54 7.26 -17.50
C GLU A 38 -1.25 6.44 -16.41
N PRO A 39 -0.52 6.00 -15.35
CA PRO A 39 -1.14 5.36 -14.20
C PRO A 39 -2.21 6.26 -13.57
N ASP A 40 -3.39 5.69 -13.33
CA ASP A 40 -4.49 6.40 -12.67
C ASP A 40 -4.30 6.37 -11.15
N LEU A 41 -3.70 7.44 -10.63
CA LEU A 41 -3.45 7.62 -9.21
C LEU A 41 -4.72 7.48 -8.35
N LEU A 42 -5.87 7.95 -8.83
CA LEU A 42 -7.11 7.87 -8.05
C LEU A 42 -7.61 6.43 -7.97
N LEU A 43 -7.52 5.68 -9.08
CA LEU A 43 -7.83 4.26 -9.05
C LEU A 43 -6.88 3.53 -8.11
N ASP A 44 -5.57 3.75 -8.23
CA ASP A 44 -4.55 3.07 -7.43
C ASP A 44 -4.80 3.29 -5.93
N VAL A 45 -4.99 4.54 -5.50
CA VAL A 45 -5.29 4.87 -4.09
C VAL A 45 -6.59 4.22 -3.62
N THR A 46 -7.61 4.18 -4.47
CA THR A 46 -8.90 3.55 -4.14
C THR A 46 -8.76 2.04 -3.97
N LEU A 47 -7.97 1.38 -4.83
CA LEU A 47 -7.70 -0.06 -4.73
C LEU A 47 -6.88 -0.40 -3.47
N HIS A 48 -5.87 0.40 -3.12
CA HIS A 48 -5.13 0.27 -1.86
C HIS A 48 -6.03 0.51 -0.64
N LEU A 49 -6.98 1.45 -0.73
CA LEU A 49 -7.97 1.64 0.33
C LEU A 49 -8.86 0.38 0.47
N GLY A 50 -9.19 -0.29 -0.63
CA GLY A 50 -9.92 -1.56 -0.62
C GLY A 50 -9.17 -2.66 0.13
N THR A 51 -7.88 -2.84 -0.14
CA THR A 51 -7.05 -3.84 0.57
C THR A 51 -6.81 -3.45 2.02
N LEU A 52 -6.62 -2.16 2.33
CA LEU A 52 -6.56 -1.66 3.70
C LEU A 52 -7.85 -1.96 4.48
N CYS A 53 -9.01 -1.75 3.86
CA CYS A 53 -10.30 -2.11 4.47
C CYS A 53 -10.37 -3.62 4.76
N ALA A 54 -9.90 -4.47 3.85
CA ALA A 54 -9.85 -5.91 4.07
C ALA A 54 -8.99 -6.28 5.29
N VAL A 55 -7.81 -5.67 5.45
CA VAL A 55 -6.93 -5.85 6.62
C VAL A 55 -7.61 -5.40 7.90
N ILE A 56 -8.23 -4.21 7.90
CA ILE A 56 -8.92 -3.67 9.08
C ILE A 56 -10.06 -4.58 9.51
N VAL A 57 -10.86 -5.07 8.56
CA VAL A 57 -11.98 -5.98 8.85
C VAL A 57 -11.47 -7.31 9.39
N HIS A 58 -10.43 -7.88 8.76
CA HIS A 58 -9.87 -9.17 9.18
C HIS A 58 -9.23 -9.11 10.58
N PHE A 59 -8.43 -8.08 10.86
CA PHE A 59 -7.71 -7.91 12.12
C PHE A 59 -8.41 -6.94 13.09
N PHE A 60 -9.73 -6.73 12.94
CA PHE A 60 -10.45 -5.70 13.70
C PHE A 60 -10.27 -5.83 15.21
N SER A 61 -10.36 -7.07 15.73
CA SER A 61 -10.21 -7.36 17.15
C SER A 61 -8.79 -7.06 17.66
N ASP A 62 -7.77 -7.43 16.89
CA ASP A 62 -6.36 -7.20 17.24
C ASP A 62 -6.01 -5.71 17.18
N ILE A 63 -6.44 -5.02 16.12
CA ILE A 63 -6.28 -3.57 15.96
C ILE A 63 -6.94 -2.85 17.13
N LYS A 64 -8.19 -3.21 17.49
CA LYS A 64 -8.88 -2.62 18.64
C LYS A 64 -8.08 -2.83 19.92
N ALA A 65 -7.55 -4.04 20.14
CA ALA A 65 -6.77 -4.36 21.32
C ALA A 65 -5.49 -3.54 21.42
N ILE A 66 -4.76 -3.38 20.30
CA ILE A 66 -3.56 -2.55 20.19
C ILE A 66 -3.91 -1.08 20.46
N VAL A 67 -4.92 -0.53 19.79
CA VAL A 67 -5.31 0.88 19.95
C VAL A 67 -5.77 1.21 21.38
N THR A 68 -6.48 0.29 22.05
CA THR A 68 -6.91 0.52 23.44
C THR A 68 -5.75 0.57 24.44
N GLU A 69 -4.61 -0.04 24.12
CA GLU A 69 -3.46 -0.05 25.01
C GLU A 69 -2.71 1.28 25.03
N VAL A 70 -2.80 2.08 23.96
CA VAL A 70 -2.30 3.48 23.93
C VAL A 70 -2.88 4.33 25.05
N ARG A 71 -4.05 3.94 25.59
CA ARG A 71 -4.70 4.64 26.70
C ARG A 71 -4.03 4.39 28.06
N HIS A 72 -3.12 3.42 28.16
CA HIS A 72 -2.30 3.21 29.34
C HIS A 72 -0.96 3.95 29.16
N ASP A 73 -0.59 4.78 30.14
CA ASP A 73 0.67 5.54 30.11
C ASP A 73 1.59 5.11 31.27
N PRO A 74 2.79 4.54 30.99
CA PRO A 74 3.27 4.13 29.68
C PRO A 74 2.52 2.88 29.17
N PRO A 75 2.49 2.61 27.85
CA PRO A 75 1.93 1.37 27.35
C PRO A 75 2.84 0.20 27.79
N ILE A 76 2.41 -0.52 28.84
CA ILE A 76 3.15 -1.61 29.47
C ILE A 76 2.71 -2.94 28.84
N GLY A 77 3.58 -3.53 28.02
CA GLY A 77 3.34 -4.87 27.48
C GLY A 77 3.88 -5.09 26.06
N PRO A 78 3.75 -6.33 25.53
CA PRO A 78 4.17 -6.69 24.18
C PRO A 78 3.47 -5.87 23.09
N ARG A 79 2.21 -5.51 23.31
CA ARG A 79 1.40 -4.76 22.34
C ARG A 79 1.76 -3.26 22.35
N GLY A 80 2.15 -2.69 23.50
CA GLY A 80 2.68 -1.34 23.61
C GLY A 80 4.00 -1.17 22.88
N ALA A 81 4.83 -2.22 22.89
CA ALA A 81 6.03 -2.29 22.07
C ALA A 81 5.70 -2.31 20.56
N MET A 82 4.63 -3.01 20.13
CA MET A 82 4.20 -3.01 18.72
C MET A 82 3.84 -1.60 18.22
N ILE A 83 3.15 -0.79 19.03
CA ILE A 83 2.80 0.59 18.66
C ILE A 83 4.05 1.44 18.48
N ARG A 84 5.01 1.34 19.41
CA ARG A 84 6.28 2.06 19.30
C ARG A 84 7.07 1.62 18.07
N MET A 85 7.15 0.31 17.81
CA MET A 85 7.83 -0.22 16.64
C MET A 85 7.15 0.23 15.33
N ALA A 86 5.82 0.22 15.29
CA ALA A 86 5.06 0.73 14.15
C ALA A 86 5.32 2.23 13.93
N ALA A 87 5.38 3.04 14.99
CA ALA A 87 5.73 4.46 14.87
C ALA A 87 7.16 4.66 14.37
N ILE A 88 8.14 3.91 14.91
CA ILE A 88 9.55 3.97 14.48
C ILE A 88 9.72 3.54 13.03
N GLY A 89 8.92 2.60 12.53
CA GLY A 89 8.93 2.23 11.10
C GLY A 89 8.20 3.24 10.22
N THR A 90 7.01 3.67 10.62
CA THR A 90 6.11 4.47 9.79
C THR A 90 6.56 5.91 9.64
N ILE A 91 7.02 6.56 10.72
CA ILE A 91 7.39 7.98 10.69
C ILE A 91 8.56 8.24 9.73
N PRO A 92 9.71 7.53 9.83
CA PRO A 92 10.81 7.71 8.88
C PRO A 92 10.39 7.37 7.44
N THR A 93 9.59 6.31 7.27
CA THR A 93 9.09 5.92 5.94
C THR A 93 8.23 7.02 5.32
N ALA A 94 7.34 7.64 6.10
CA ALA A 94 6.50 8.75 5.65
C ALA A 94 7.35 10.00 5.31
N VAL A 95 8.32 10.35 6.15
CA VAL A 95 9.23 11.48 5.90
C VAL A 95 10.03 11.26 4.61
N LEU A 96 10.62 10.08 4.45
CA LEU A 96 11.35 9.71 3.23
C LEU A 96 10.43 9.69 2.00
N GLY A 97 9.22 9.16 2.14
CA GLY A 97 8.23 9.12 1.05
C GLY A 97 7.84 10.52 0.56
N VAL A 98 7.63 11.47 1.47
CA VAL A 98 7.35 12.87 1.11
C VAL A 98 8.58 13.53 0.50
N ALA A 99 9.76 13.38 1.11
CA ALA A 99 10.99 13.98 0.64
C ALA A 99 11.43 13.46 -0.74
N ALA A 100 11.19 12.18 -1.03
CA ALA A 100 11.54 11.52 -2.29
C ALA A 100 10.37 11.43 -3.28
N SER A 101 9.22 12.03 -2.99
CA SER A 101 7.98 11.89 -3.79
C SER A 101 8.16 12.18 -5.28
N SER A 102 8.94 13.21 -5.63
CA SER A 102 9.24 13.57 -7.03
C SER A 102 10.07 12.51 -7.75
N TRP A 103 11.07 11.94 -7.07
CA TRP A 103 11.88 10.84 -7.60
C TRP A 103 11.04 9.57 -7.78
N ILE A 104 10.20 9.24 -6.78
CA ILE A 104 9.29 8.09 -6.82
C ILE A 104 8.31 8.22 -8.00
N ALA A 105 7.68 9.39 -8.18
CA ALA A 105 6.75 9.63 -9.28
C ALA A 105 7.41 9.43 -10.65
N ASN A 106 8.64 9.93 -10.82
CA ASN A 106 9.40 9.73 -12.06
C ASN A 106 9.74 8.25 -12.29
N ALA A 107 10.01 7.49 -11.22
CA ALA A 107 10.31 6.06 -11.33
C ALA A 107 9.10 5.26 -11.85
N PHE A 108 7.90 5.56 -11.32
CA PHE A 108 6.64 4.94 -11.74
C PHE A 108 6.16 5.38 -13.13
N GLY A 109 6.63 6.51 -13.65
CA GLY A 109 6.36 6.94 -15.02
C GLY A 109 7.03 6.09 -16.11
N SER A 110 7.98 5.23 -15.75
CA SER A 110 8.69 4.36 -16.70
C SER A 110 8.35 2.90 -16.45
N ALA A 111 7.47 2.32 -17.27
CA ALA A 111 7.12 0.89 -17.19
C ALA A 111 8.34 -0.03 -17.31
N ARG A 112 9.39 0.39 -18.03
CA ARG A 112 10.66 -0.35 -18.12
C ARG A 112 11.43 -0.36 -16.80
N LEU A 113 11.47 0.78 -16.11
CA LEU A 113 12.14 0.88 -14.81
C LEU A 113 11.38 0.08 -13.75
N VAL A 114 10.05 0.21 -13.73
CA VAL A 114 9.17 -0.60 -12.86
C VAL A 114 9.38 -2.10 -13.12
N GLY A 115 9.42 -2.51 -14.40
CA GLY A 115 9.69 -3.90 -14.79
C GLY A 115 11.06 -4.40 -14.34
N LEU A 116 12.11 -3.56 -14.40
CA LEU A 116 13.44 -3.90 -13.90
C LEU A 116 13.46 -4.05 -12.38
N CYS A 117 12.72 -3.22 -11.64
CA CYS A 117 12.63 -3.31 -10.18
C CYS A 117 11.83 -4.53 -9.68
N LEU A 118 11.15 -5.26 -10.56
CA LEU A 118 10.42 -6.49 -10.24
C LEU A 118 11.28 -7.76 -10.34
N ILE A 119 12.49 -7.67 -10.89
CA ILE A 119 13.46 -8.78 -11.06
C ILE A 119 14.59 -8.62 -10.05
#